data_AF-A0AAW9NJ68-F1
#
_entry.id   AF-A0AAW9NJ68-F1
#
_cell.length_a   1.000
_cell.length_b   1.000
_cell.length_c   1.000
_cell.angle_alpha   90.00
_cell.angle_beta   90.00
_cell.angle_gamma   90.00
#
_symmetry.space_group_name_H-M   'P 1'
#
loop_
_entity.id
_entity.type
_entity.pdbx_description
1 polymer ?
#
loop_
_entity_poly.entity_id
_entity_poly.type
_entity_poly.pdbx_seq_one_letter_code
_entity_poly.pdbx_strand_id
1 'polypeptide(L)'
;MLKNRFLVLLLLVGVFMFSSVNVSYAEETDDWDWAEFERLKLLDTIEFYGLDILHEEEAFEKNTTSEVIYNPMYEDGTTLDVKLMVTTDITGNITAVESDASLMTMDILKKKKPKNPKTKKNAVPYKLNGGSNKASFINEHAYNKHKYDSKKKSSATATQYGKDVDVKKLREDTMANYDNKWTTKDNSGQVQVHYAKSYDSNISTKDTSTKNHRVVINKSKSTRSTQYPLSFKN
;
A
#
# COMPACT_ATOMS: atom_id res chain seq x y z
N MET A 1 15.49 -61.59 53.21
CA MET A 1 16.93 -61.56 52.92
C MET A 1 17.37 -60.10 52.81
N LEU A 2 18.34 -59.71 53.65
CA LEU A 2 19.20 -58.51 53.65
C LEU A 2 18.55 -57.12 53.49
N LYS A 3 18.43 -56.36 54.60
CA LYS A 3 19.41 -55.39 55.18
C LYS A 3 19.18 -53.97 54.63
N ASN A 4 18.43 -53.15 55.36
CA ASN A 4 18.95 -52.10 56.26
C ASN A 4 20.08 -51.28 55.65
N ARG A 5 19.82 -49.99 55.41
CA ARG A 5 20.68 -48.90 55.90
C ARG A 5 19.93 -47.57 55.93
N PHE A 6 19.59 -47.19 57.16
CA PHE A 6 19.45 -45.82 57.62
C PHE A 6 20.68 -45.00 57.22
N LEU A 7 20.47 -43.76 56.77
CA LEU A 7 21.36 -42.66 57.15
C LEU A 7 20.53 -41.40 57.35
N VAL A 8 20.23 -41.15 58.61
CA VAL A 8 19.90 -39.84 59.16
C VAL A 8 21.20 -39.04 59.19
N LEU A 9 21.19 -37.81 58.67
CA LEU A 9 22.18 -36.82 59.07
C LEU A 9 21.49 -35.52 59.48
N LEU A 10 21.86 -35.13 60.70
CA LEU A 10 21.39 -34.00 61.49
C LEU A 10 21.36 -32.64 60.78
N LEU A 11 20.26 -31.93 61.03
CA LEU A 11 20.16 -30.58 61.59
C LEU A 11 21.48 -29.76 61.68
N LEU A 12 21.51 -28.63 60.98
CA LEU A 12 22.18 -27.42 61.45
C LEU A 12 21.19 -26.26 61.39
N VAL A 13 20.72 -25.89 62.58
CA VAL A 13 19.95 -24.68 62.86
C VAL A 13 20.87 -23.49 62.62
N GLY A 14 20.56 -22.72 61.58
CA GLY A 14 21.05 -21.36 61.41
C GLY A 14 19.87 -20.41 61.58
N VAL A 15 19.65 -19.94 62.82
CA VAL A 15 18.82 -18.76 63.06
C VAL A 15 19.60 -17.57 62.51
N PHE A 16 19.19 -17.07 61.35
CA PHE A 16 19.60 -15.74 60.88
C PHE A 16 18.36 -14.85 60.89
N MET A 17 18.18 -14.16 62.02
CA MET A 17 17.40 -12.92 62.10
C MET A 17 18.28 -11.81 61.57
N PHE A 18 18.07 -11.35 60.34
CA PHE A 18 18.48 -10.01 59.93
C PHE A 18 17.43 -9.40 59.02
N SER A 19 16.78 -8.39 59.60
CA SER A 19 16.24 -7.17 58.97
C SER A 19 15.43 -7.32 57.68
N SER A 20 14.17 -6.89 57.77
CA SER A 20 13.29 -6.51 56.67
C SER A 20 14.06 -5.83 55.53
N VAL A 21 14.48 -6.64 54.56
CA VAL A 21 14.73 -6.14 53.22
C VAL A 21 13.34 -5.84 52.71
N ASN A 22 13.05 -4.54 52.52
CA ASN A 22 12.03 -4.13 51.58
C ASN A 22 12.45 -4.69 50.22
N VAL A 23 12.08 -5.95 49.96
CA VAL A 23 11.92 -6.43 48.61
C VAL A 23 10.73 -5.63 48.13
N SER A 24 11.02 -4.50 47.47
CA SER A 24 10.09 -4.01 46.48
C SER A 24 9.90 -5.19 45.54
N TYR A 25 8.78 -5.88 45.67
CA TYR A 25 8.18 -6.51 44.51
C TYR A 25 8.17 -5.40 43.47
N ALA A 26 9.11 -5.47 42.52
CA ALA A 26 8.80 -4.94 41.21
C ALA A 26 7.59 -5.76 40.81
N GLU A 27 6.40 -5.19 40.96
CA GLU A 27 5.27 -5.60 40.15
C GLU A 27 5.78 -5.49 38.72
N GLU A 28 6.17 -6.63 38.16
CA GLU A 28 6.27 -6.81 36.73
C GLU A 28 4.83 -6.66 36.26
N THR A 29 4.40 -5.42 36.05
CA THR A 29 3.14 -5.18 35.36
C THR A 29 3.38 -5.74 33.96
N ASP A 30 2.67 -6.81 33.66
CA ASP A 30 2.43 -7.31 32.32
C ASP A 30 1.54 -6.26 31.61
N ASP A 31 2.03 -5.02 31.56
CA ASP A 31 1.36 -3.83 31.03
C ASP A 31 1.39 -3.98 29.52
N TRP A 32 0.40 -4.71 29.04
CA TRP A 32 0.10 -4.81 27.62
C TRP A 32 0.00 -3.40 27.04
N ASP A 33 0.95 -3.04 26.19
CA ASP A 33 1.02 -1.73 25.58
C ASP A 33 -0.11 -1.58 24.54
N TRP A 34 -1.26 -1.08 25.01
CA TRP A 34 -2.42 -0.87 24.15
C TRP A 34 -2.16 0.10 23.01
N ALA A 35 -1.23 1.04 23.20
CA ALA A 35 -0.89 2.01 22.17
C ALA A 35 -0.08 1.35 21.05
N GLU A 36 0.92 0.52 21.38
CA GLU A 36 1.71 -0.19 20.37
C GLU A 36 0.87 -1.23 19.63
N PHE A 37 -0.04 -1.94 20.31
CA PHE A 37 -0.95 -2.86 19.63
C PHE A 37 -1.84 -2.16 18.60
N GLU A 38 -2.51 -1.06 18.97
CA GLU A 38 -3.36 -0.33 18.03
C GLU A 38 -2.55 0.29 16.88
N ARG A 39 -1.32 0.73 17.14
CA ARG A 39 -0.39 1.16 16.09
C ARG A 39 -0.06 0.05 15.11
N LEU A 40 0.30 -1.14 15.59
CA LEU A 40 0.62 -2.29 14.73
C LEU A 40 -0.60 -2.72 13.90
N LYS A 41 -1.78 -2.78 14.53
CA LYS A 41 -3.04 -3.07 13.84
C LYS A 41 -3.39 -2.05 12.76
N LEU A 42 -3.10 -0.78 12.98
CA LEU A 42 -3.24 0.27 11.96
C LEU A 42 -2.27 0.03 10.80
N LEU A 43 -1.01 -0.26 11.07
CA LEU A 43 -0.01 -0.55 10.04
C LEU A 43 -0.40 -1.76 9.19
N ASP A 44 -0.83 -2.85 9.83
CA ASP A 44 -1.34 -4.04 9.14
C ASP A 44 -2.55 -3.69 8.25
N THR A 45 -3.44 -2.82 8.73
CA THR A 45 -4.62 -2.38 7.97
C THR A 45 -4.22 -1.52 6.76
N ILE A 46 -3.25 -0.63 6.93
CA ILE A 46 -2.69 0.19 5.86
C ILE A 46 -2.07 -0.70 4.79
N GLU A 47 -1.23 -1.66 5.16
CA GLU A 47 -0.61 -2.60 4.23
C GLU A 47 -1.65 -3.47 3.53
N PHE A 48 -2.62 -4.02 4.29
CA PHE A 48 -3.64 -4.91 3.75
C PHE A 48 -4.46 -4.28 2.62
N TYR A 49 -4.81 -3.00 2.77
CA TYR A 49 -5.57 -2.25 1.77
C TYR A 49 -4.66 -1.51 0.76
N GLY A 50 -3.34 -1.61 0.88
CA GLY A 50 -2.37 -0.92 0.01
C GLY A 50 -2.45 0.61 0.14
N LEU A 51 -2.80 1.12 1.32
CA LEU A 51 -2.94 2.56 1.59
C LEU A 51 -1.58 3.25 1.76
N ASP A 52 -0.52 2.50 2.01
CA ASP A 52 0.88 2.95 2.01
C ASP A 52 1.24 3.57 0.65
N ILE A 53 0.90 2.88 -0.45
CA ILE A 53 1.13 3.37 -1.82
C ILE A 53 0.36 4.67 -2.06
N LEU A 54 -0.89 4.74 -1.57
CA LEU A 54 -1.72 5.94 -1.71
C LEU A 54 -1.15 7.12 -0.93
N HIS A 55 -0.62 6.83 0.25
CA HIS A 55 0.02 7.82 1.10
C HIS A 55 1.30 8.37 0.46
N GLU A 56 2.15 7.50 -0.09
CA GLU A 56 3.35 7.90 -0.84
C GLU A 56 3.03 8.75 -2.10
N GLU A 57 1.87 8.52 -2.70
CA GLU A 57 1.36 9.30 -3.85
C GLU A 57 0.73 10.65 -3.44
N GLU A 58 0.76 11.01 -2.17
CA GLU A 58 0.06 12.18 -1.61
C GLU A 58 -1.44 12.20 -2.01
N ALA A 59 -2.05 11.01 -2.10
CA ALA A 59 -3.44 10.88 -2.55
C ALA A 59 -4.46 11.39 -1.52
N PHE A 60 -4.03 11.60 -0.28
CA PHE A 60 -4.86 12.08 0.82
C PHE A 60 -4.61 13.55 1.11
N GLU A 61 -5.68 14.30 1.26
CA GLU A 61 -5.62 15.64 1.85
C GLU A 61 -5.17 15.51 3.32
N LYS A 62 -4.44 16.51 3.81
CA LYS A 62 -3.93 16.53 5.20
C LYS A 62 -5.02 16.99 6.16
N ASN A 63 -4.97 16.50 7.39
CA ASN A 63 -5.89 16.87 8.48
C ASN A 63 -7.37 16.68 8.11
N THR A 64 -7.70 15.60 7.42
CA THR A 64 -9.08 15.30 7.02
C THR A 64 -9.31 13.80 6.94
N THR A 65 -10.58 13.43 6.80
CA THR A 65 -10.99 12.06 6.49
C THR A 65 -11.38 11.97 5.02
N SER A 66 -10.74 11.05 4.30
CA SER A 66 -10.99 10.79 2.88
C SER A 66 -11.75 9.48 2.68
N GLU A 67 -12.71 9.47 1.76
CA GLU A 67 -13.38 8.24 1.34
C GLU A 67 -12.53 7.54 0.26
N VAL A 68 -12.17 6.29 0.53
CA VAL A 68 -11.49 5.39 -0.41
C VAL A 68 -12.35 4.16 -0.60
N ILE A 69 -12.62 3.79 -1.85
CA ILE A 69 -13.24 2.49 -2.15
C ILE A 69 -12.14 1.57 -2.64
N TYR A 70 -11.80 0.55 -1.86
CA TYR A 70 -10.87 -0.51 -2.23
C TYR A 70 -11.60 -1.53 -3.12
N ASN A 71 -11.06 -1.79 -4.31
CA ASN A 71 -11.69 -2.62 -5.34
C ASN A 71 -10.78 -3.81 -5.75
N PRO A 72 -10.56 -4.82 -4.89
CA PRO A 72 -9.75 -5.97 -5.23
C PRO A 72 -10.40 -6.75 -6.36
N MET A 73 -9.57 -7.31 -7.24
CA MET A 73 -9.99 -8.27 -8.25
C MET A 73 -9.35 -9.62 -7.94
N TYR A 74 -10.14 -10.68 -7.93
CA TYR A 74 -9.67 -12.05 -7.69
C TYR A 74 -9.47 -12.81 -9.00
N GLU A 75 -8.77 -13.94 -8.92
CA GLU A 75 -8.47 -14.77 -10.10
C GLU A 75 -9.73 -15.28 -10.81
N ASP A 76 -10.80 -15.54 -10.06
CA ASP A 76 -12.11 -15.95 -10.56
C ASP A 76 -12.93 -14.81 -11.17
N GLY A 77 -12.38 -13.60 -11.22
CA GLY A 77 -13.04 -12.40 -11.74
C GLY A 77 -13.97 -11.72 -10.73
N THR A 78 -14.10 -12.24 -9.51
CA THR A 78 -14.86 -11.57 -8.44
C THR A 78 -14.21 -10.23 -8.10
N THR A 79 -15.03 -9.21 -7.93
CA THR A 79 -14.62 -7.92 -7.34
C THR A 79 -15.43 -7.65 -6.09
N LEU A 80 -14.78 -7.09 -5.08
CA LEU A 80 -15.46 -6.55 -3.90
C LEU A 80 -15.26 -5.04 -3.88
N ASP A 81 -16.21 -4.32 -3.30
CA ASP A 81 -16.09 -2.89 -3.05
C ASP A 81 -16.14 -2.72 -1.53
N VAL A 82 -15.03 -2.25 -0.96
CA VAL A 82 -14.91 -1.98 0.49
C VAL A 82 -14.69 -0.49 0.66
N LYS A 83 -15.57 0.18 1.37
CA LYS A 83 -15.41 1.59 1.69
C LYS A 83 -14.53 1.72 2.92
N LEU A 84 -13.55 2.60 2.80
CA LEU A 84 -12.60 2.95 3.83
C LEU A 84 -12.73 4.45 4.09
N MET A 85 -12.83 4.81 5.36
CA MET A 85 -12.64 6.18 5.82
C MET A 85 -11.21 6.29 6.34
N VAL A 86 -10.36 7.01 5.61
CA VAL A 86 -8.94 7.16 5.93
C VAL A 86 -8.72 8.55 6.51
N THR A 87 -8.32 8.62 7.77
CA THR A 87 -8.07 9.89 8.47
C THR A 87 -6.58 10.17 8.50
N THR A 88 -6.21 11.41 8.17
CA THR A 88 -4.82 11.88 8.20
C THR A 88 -4.61 13.00 9.21
N ASP A 89 -3.39 13.11 9.73
CA ASP A 89 -2.97 14.24 10.57
C ASP A 89 -2.54 15.47 9.75
N ILE A 90 -2.12 16.54 10.45
CA ILE A 90 -1.62 17.79 9.85
C ILE A 90 -0.40 17.62 8.95
N THR A 91 0.36 16.55 9.13
CA THR A 91 1.54 16.23 8.30
C THR A 91 1.17 15.36 7.10
N GLY A 92 0.02 14.69 7.15
CA GLY A 92 -0.54 13.82 6.13
C GLY A 92 -0.46 12.33 6.49
N ASN A 93 0.09 11.96 7.64
CA ASN A 93 0.20 10.56 8.06
C ASN A 93 -1.19 9.98 8.32
N ILE A 94 -1.41 8.74 7.93
CA ILE A 94 -2.63 8.01 8.26
C ILE A 94 -2.66 7.70 9.75
N THR A 95 -3.72 8.15 10.44
CA THR A 95 -3.91 7.94 11.89
C THR A 95 -5.07 7.02 12.21
N ALA A 96 -6.01 6.82 11.28
CA ALA A 96 -7.09 5.86 11.42
C ALA A 96 -7.59 5.37 10.05
N VAL A 97 -8.04 4.12 10.01
CA VAL A 97 -8.71 3.52 8.86
C VAL A 97 -9.93 2.77 9.36
N GLU A 98 -11.12 3.23 8.99
CA GLU A 98 -12.38 2.55 9.30
C GLU A 98 -12.92 1.87 8.05
N SER A 99 -13.30 0.59 8.15
CA SER A 99 -13.82 -0.20 7.03
C SER A 99 -15.29 -0.53 7.23
N ASP A 100 -16.08 -0.44 6.15
CA ASP A 100 -17.48 -0.90 6.15
C ASP A 100 -17.62 -2.41 5.83
N ALA A 101 -16.52 -3.13 5.69
CA ALA A 101 -16.54 -4.55 5.36
C ALA A 101 -17.25 -5.37 6.44
N SER A 102 -18.29 -6.10 6.04
CA SER A 102 -18.93 -7.10 6.90
C SER A 102 -17.95 -8.22 7.30
N LEU A 103 -18.26 -8.96 8.37
CA LEU A 103 -17.48 -10.15 8.76
C LEU A 103 -17.32 -11.14 7.58
N MET A 104 -18.38 -11.33 6.79
CA MET A 104 -18.34 -12.19 5.61
C MET A 104 -17.41 -11.63 4.52
N THR A 105 -17.45 -10.31 4.29
CA THR A 105 -16.56 -9.63 3.35
C THR A 105 -15.10 -9.77 3.79
N MET A 106 -14.81 -9.52 5.07
CA MET A 106 -13.47 -9.66 5.65
C MET A 106 -12.94 -11.09 5.54
N ASP A 107 -13.81 -12.09 5.76
CA ASP A 107 -13.48 -13.49 5.57
C ASP A 107 -13.05 -13.79 4.13
N ILE A 108 -13.77 -13.25 3.13
CA ILE A 108 -13.41 -13.40 1.73
C ILE A 108 -12.09 -12.68 1.44
N LEU A 109 -11.92 -11.44 1.91
CA LEU A 109 -10.71 -10.64 1.67
C LEU A 109 -9.45 -11.33 2.24
N LYS A 110 -9.55 -11.95 3.42
CA LYS A 110 -8.42 -12.66 4.06
C LYS A 110 -8.14 -14.03 3.43
N LYS A 111 -9.17 -14.75 2.99
CA LYS A 111 -9.03 -16.11 2.42
C LYS A 111 -8.58 -16.09 0.96
N LYS A 112 -9.09 -15.14 0.18
CA LYS A 112 -8.73 -15.01 -1.23
C LYS A 112 -7.54 -14.07 -1.36
N LYS A 113 -6.46 -14.55 -1.99
CA LYS A 113 -5.40 -13.63 -2.42
C LYS A 113 -5.94 -12.83 -3.62
N PRO A 114 -5.85 -11.49 -3.61
CA PRO A 114 -6.10 -10.68 -4.80
C PRO A 114 -5.29 -11.26 -5.96
N LYS A 115 -5.83 -11.14 -7.17
CA LYS A 115 -5.13 -11.53 -8.39
C LYS A 115 -3.83 -10.75 -8.44
N ASN A 116 -2.75 -11.40 -8.03
CA ASN A 116 -1.42 -11.01 -8.42
C ASN A 116 -1.19 -11.82 -9.69
N PRO A 117 -1.33 -11.24 -10.90
CA PRO A 117 -1.43 -12.00 -12.15
C PRO A 117 -0.13 -12.75 -12.45
N LYS A 118 0.11 -13.85 -11.74
CA LYS A 118 1.14 -14.83 -12.05
C LYS A 118 0.63 -15.63 -13.22
N THR A 119 0.81 -15.14 -14.47
CA THR A 119 0.96 -15.99 -15.70
C THR A 119 0.86 -15.28 -17.06
N LYS A 120 0.67 -13.96 -17.16
CA LYS A 120 1.04 -13.25 -18.41
C LYS A 120 2.32 -12.49 -18.12
N LYS A 121 3.37 -12.70 -18.91
CA LYS A 121 4.58 -11.85 -18.84
C LYS A 121 4.10 -10.40 -18.82
N ASN A 122 4.38 -9.65 -17.75
CA ASN A 122 4.06 -8.22 -17.67
C ASN A 122 5.14 -7.44 -18.44
N ALA A 123 5.41 -7.88 -19.66
CA ALA A 123 6.41 -7.29 -20.52
C ALA A 123 5.95 -5.88 -20.91
N VAL A 124 6.89 -4.95 -20.94
CA VAL A 124 6.61 -3.58 -21.37
C VAL A 124 6.26 -3.58 -22.86
N PRO A 125 5.06 -3.10 -23.25
CA PRO A 125 4.69 -2.96 -24.65
C PRO A 125 5.65 -2.03 -25.40
N TYR A 126 6.15 -2.50 -26.55
CA TYR A 126 7.08 -1.74 -27.39
C TYR A 126 6.36 -1.08 -28.57
N LYS A 127 6.70 0.19 -28.83
CA LYS A 127 6.35 0.89 -30.07
C LYS A 127 7.37 1.97 -30.32
N LEU A 128 7.97 1.97 -31.50
CA LEU A 128 8.94 2.99 -31.91
C LEU A 128 8.34 4.40 -31.74
N ASN A 129 9.03 5.26 -31.00
CA ASN A 129 8.60 6.61 -30.61
C ASN A 129 7.21 6.67 -29.91
N GLY A 130 6.75 5.56 -29.33
CA GLY A 130 5.44 5.48 -28.68
C GLY A 130 5.32 6.44 -27.49
N GLY A 131 6.42 6.69 -26.77
CA GLY A 131 6.50 7.61 -25.63
C GLY A 131 6.34 9.08 -26.01
N SER A 132 6.51 9.44 -27.29
CA SER A 132 6.35 10.81 -27.79
C SER A 132 5.12 10.96 -28.70
N ASN A 133 4.38 9.89 -28.97
CA ASN A 133 3.23 9.94 -29.87
C ASN A 133 1.98 10.41 -29.13
N LYS A 134 1.52 11.63 -29.43
CA LYS A 134 0.32 12.27 -28.88
C LYS A 134 -0.94 11.40 -28.91
N ALA A 135 -1.17 10.64 -29.99
CA ALA A 135 -2.36 9.79 -30.11
C ALA A 135 -2.37 8.58 -29.15
N SER A 136 -1.24 8.31 -28.48
CA SER A 136 -1.13 7.21 -27.52
C SER A 136 -1.57 7.59 -26.11
N PHE A 137 -1.77 8.88 -25.83
CA PHE A 137 -2.12 9.40 -24.51
C PHE A 137 -3.63 9.56 -24.38
N ILE A 138 -4.14 9.43 -23.15
CA ILE A 138 -5.56 9.57 -22.84
C ILE A 138 -6.15 10.94 -23.20
N ASN A 139 -5.36 12.00 -23.08
CA ASN A 139 -5.74 13.36 -23.45
C ASN A 139 -4.50 14.26 -23.57
N GLU A 140 -4.74 15.52 -23.93
CA GLU A 140 -3.74 16.57 -24.04
C GLU A 140 -2.97 16.81 -22.73
N HIS A 141 -3.66 16.75 -21.59
CA HIS A 141 -3.07 16.97 -20.28
C HIS A 141 -1.98 15.94 -19.97
N ALA A 142 -2.29 14.64 -20.14
CA ALA A 142 -1.34 13.55 -19.94
C ALA A 142 -0.16 13.62 -20.93
N TYR A 143 -0.44 13.93 -22.20
CA TYR A 143 0.61 14.10 -23.21
C TYR A 143 1.59 15.22 -22.85
N ASN A 144 1.06 16.38 -22.47
CA ASN A 144 1.92 17.53 -22.19
C ASN A 144 2.80 17.32 -20.95
N LYS A 145 2.28 16.59 -19.95
CA LYS A 145 2.99 16.32 -18.70
C LYS A 145 3.97 15.15 -18.78
N HIS A 146 3.62 14.06 -19.47
CA HIS A 146 4.33 12.77 -19.32
C HIS A 146 4.98 12.22 -20.59
N LYS A 147 4.88 12.89 -21.74
CA LYS A 147 5.58 12.45 -22.95
C LYS A 147 7.09 12.38 -22.76
N TYR A 148 7.73 11.51 -23.52
CA TYR A 148 9.17 11.55 -23.70
C TYR A 148 9.58 12.83 -24.44
N ASP A 149 10.45 13.62 -23.81
CA ASP A 149 11.09 14.82 -24.34
C ASP A 149 12.57 14.79 -23.94
N SER A 150 13.45 14.53 -24.91
CA SER A 150 14.89 14.44 -24.66
C SER A 150 15.53 15.75 -24.19
N LYS A 151 14.82 16.89 -24.28
CA LYS A 151 15.30 18.19 -23.81
C LYS A 151 14.92 18.47 -22.36
N LYS A 152 14.07 17.62 -21.74
CA LYS A 152 13.61 17.79 -20.37
C LYS A 152 14.03 16.60 -19.54
N LYS A 153 14.61 16.87 -18.38
CA LYS A 153 14.90 15.81 -17.40
C LYS A 153 13.59 15.37 -16.74
N SER A 154 13.43 14.06 -16.55
CA SER A 154 12.30 13.50 -15.81
C SER A 154 12.51 13.65 -14.29
N SER A 155 11.44 13.83 -13.52
CA SER A 155 11.46 13.90 -12.04
C SER A 155 10.29 13.11 -11.44
N ALA A 156 10.31 12.82 -10.13
CA ALA A 156 9.22 12.12 -9.44
C ALA A 156 7.84 12.78 -9.66
N THR A 157 7.80 14.12 -9.67
CA THR A 157 6.58 14.91 -9.84
C THR A 157 6.18 15.15 -11.31
N ALA A 158 7.09 14.90 -12.24
CA ALA A 158 6.92 15.10 -13.68
C ALA A 158 7.59 13.97 -14.47
N THR A 159 7.16 12.73 -14.20
CA THR A 159 7.72 11.55 -14.84
C THR A 159 7.41 11.50 -16.33
N GLN A 160 8.38 11.03 -17.12
CA GLN A 160 8.24 10.82 -18.55
C GLN A 160 8.25 9.33 -18.90
N TYR A 161 7.50 8.94 -19.93
CA TYR A 161 7.63 7.59 -20.51
C TYR A 161 8.99 7.41 -21.20
N GLY A 162 9.43 6.15 -21.31
CA GLY A 162 10.53 5.80 -22.20
C GLY A 162 10.17 6.08 -23.67
N LYS A 163 11.18 6.43 -24.48
CA LYS A 163 11.00 6.81 -25.90
C LYS A 163 10.17 5.80 -26.71
N ASP A 164 10.47 4.51 -26.55
CA ASP A 164 9.90 3.43 -27.38
C ASP A 164 8.89 2.55 -26.62
N VAL A 165 8.18 3.14 -25.65
CA VAL A 165 7.09 2.48 -24.92
C VAL A 165 5.76 2.71 -25.64
N ASP A 166 4.98 1.66 -25.87
CA ASP A 166 3.60 1.80 -26.34
C ASP A 166 2.69 2.26 -25.20
N VAL A 167 2.63 3.57 -25.00
CA VAL A 167 1.84 4.24 -23.96
C VAL A 167 0.35 3.91 -24.03
N LYS A 168 -0.18 3.67 -25.23
CA LYS A 168 -1.60 3.30 -25.41
C LYS A 168 -1.84 1.90 -24.89
N LYS A 169 -1.00 0.95 -25.32
CA LYS A 169 -1.14 -0.45 -24.89
C LYS A 169 -0.87 -0.61 -23.40
N LEU A 170 0.07 0.16 -22.85
CA LEU A 170 0.35 0.21 -21.41
C LEU A 170 -0.88 0.66 -20.61
N ARG A 171 -1.56 1.72 -21.03
CA ARG A 171 -2.84 2.16 -20.40
C ARG A 171 -3.90 1.08 -20.49
N GLU A 172 -4.14 0.54 -21.68
CA GLU A 172 -5.18 -0.48 -21.89
C GLU A 172 -4.94 -1.72 -21.03
N ASP A 173 -3.68 -2.18 -20.95
CA ASP A 173 -3.32 -3.33 -20.12
C ASP A 173 -3.43 -3.02 -18.62
N THR A 174 -3.05 -1.81 -18.19
CA THR A 174 -3.18 -1.39 -16.79
C THR A 174 -4.63 -1.33 -16.35
N MET A 175 -5.54 -0.87 -17.21
CA MET A 175 -6.96 -0.82 -16.87
C MET A 175 -7.63 -2.21 -16.91
N ALA A 176 -7.18 -3.10 -17.80
CA ALA A 176 -7.76 -4.43 -17.98
C ALA A 176 -7.20 -5.48 -17.00
N ASN A 177 -5.94 -5.34 -16.61
CA ASN A 177 -5.18 -6.31 -15.82
C ASN A 177 -4.41 -5.61 -14.69
N TYR A 178 -5.08 -4.72 -13.96
CA TYR A 178 -4.51 -3.99 -12.83
C TYR A 178 -4.08 -4.94 -11.70
N ASP A 179 -3.06 -4.52 -10.95
CA ASP A 179 -2.68 -5.11 -9.67
C ASP A 179 -3.54 -4.51 -8.56
N ASN A 180 -3.76 -3.20 -8.61
CA ASN A 180 -4.57 -2.46 -7.64
C ASN A 180 -5.56 -1.53 -8.34
N LYS A 181 -6.77 -1.45 -7.79
CA LYS A 181 -7.80 -0.49 -8.19
C LYS A 181 -8.45 0.08 -6.94
N TRP A 182 -8.63 1.39 -6.94
CA TRP A 182 -9.41 2.07 -5.92
C TRP A 182 -10.10 3.29 -6.49
N THR A 183 -11.04 3.82 -5.72
CA THR A 183 -11.72 5.07 -6.01
C THR A 183 -11.45 6.06 -4.89
N THR A 184 -11.13 7.31 -5.21
CA THR A 184 -11.10 8.41 -4.24
C THR A 184 -12.17 9.43 -4.57
N LYS A 185 -12.68 10.08 -3.51
CA LYS A 185 -13.60 11.20 -3.60
C LYS A 185 -12.98 12.40 -2.90
N ASP A 186 -12.77 13.48 -3.64
CA ASP A 186 -12.28 14.73 -3.05
C ASP A 186 -13.38 15.47 -2.28
N ASN A 187 -12.99 16.49 -1.52
CA ASN A 187 -13.91 17.32 -0.74
C ASN A 187 -14.96 18.07 -1.60
N SER A 188 -14.71 18.21 -2.91
CA SER A 188 -15.69 18.77 -3.86
C SER A 188 -16.63 17.72 -4.44
N GLY A 189 -16.52 16.46 -4.01
CA GLY A 189 -17.29 15.33 -4.51
C GLY A 189 -16.84 14.81 -5.86
N GLN A 190 -15.69 15.24 -6.40
CA GLN A 190 -15.16 14.68 -7.64
C GLN A 190 -14.63 13.28 -7.38
N VAL A 191 -15.05 12.35 -8.24
CA VAL A 191 -14.69 10.94 -8.14
C VAL A 191 -13.57 10.62 -9.13
N GLN A 192 -12.52 9.99 -8.64
CA GLN A 192 -11.40 9.51 -9.43
C GLN A 192 -11.24 8.00 -9.25
N VAL A 193 -11.17 7.28 -10.36
CA VAL A 193 -10.88 5.84 -10.36
C VAL A 193 -9.43 5.64 -10.77
N HIS A 194 -8.69 4.94 -9.94
CA HIS A 194 -7.26 4.71 -10.10
C HIS A 194 -6.99 3.26 -10.44
N TYR A 195 -6.04 3.03 -11.33
CA TYR A 195 -5.53 1.71 -11.70
C TYR A 195 -4.01 1.72 -11.58
N ALA A 196 -3.46 0.71 -10.91
CA ALA A 196 -2.03 0.48 -10.75
C ALA A 196 -1.63 -0.81 -11.45
N LYS A 197 -0.48 -0.81 -12.11
CA LYS A 197 0.15 -2.04 -12.59
C LYS A 197 1.67 -1.94 -12.61
N SER A 198 2.34 -3.01 -12.20
CA SER A 198 3.79 -3.17 -12.27
C SER A 198 4.19 -4.03 -13.48
N TYR A 199 5.27 -3.64 -14.16
CA TYR A 199 5.83 -4.32 -15.33
C TYR A 199 7.17 -4.98 -15.04
N ASP A 200 7.61 -5.90 -15.90
CA ASP A 200 8.84 -6.66 -15.71
C ASP A 200 10.10 -5.78 -15.85
N SER A 201 10.02 -4.72 -16.67
CA SER A 201 11.12 -3.79 -16.99
C SER A 201 10.73 -2.32 -16.89
N ASN A 202 11.72 -1.43 -16.97
CA ASN A 202 11.52 0.01 -16.88
C ASN A 202 10.59 0.54 -18.00
N ILE A 203 9.61 1.36 -17.62
CA ILE A 203 8.66 2.03 -18.53
C ILE A 203 8.93 3.54 -18.68
N SER A 204 9.87 4.08 -17.92
CA SER A 204 10.20 5.49 -17.86
C SER A 204 11.59 5.79 -18.46
N THR A 205 12.02 7.05 -18.42
CA THR A 205 13.40 7.41 -18.73
C THR A 205 14.35 6.88 -17.66
N LYS A 206 15.67 7.00 -17.91
CA LYS A 206 16.68 6.58 -16.93
C LYS A 206 16.69 7.45 -15.67
N ASP A 207 16.31 8.72 -15.79
CA ASP A 207 16.29 9.66 -14.65
C ASP A 207 15.28 9.25 -13.58
N THR A 208 14.12 8.73 -13.99
CA THR A 208 13.04 8.28 -13.08
C THR A 208 12.66 6.84 -13.38
N SER A 209 13.67 5.96 -13.45
CA SER A 209 13.46 4.56 -13.79
C SER A 209 12.44 3.91 -12.85
N THR A 210 11.33 3.43 -13.42
CA THR A 210 10.26 2.78 -12.68
C THR A 210 9.58 1.71 -13.54
N LYS A 211 9.02 0.72 -12.85
CA LYS A 211 8.21 -0.35 -13.43
C LYS A 211 6.71 -0.12 -13.21
N ASN A 212 6.35 0.89 -12.43
CA ASN A 212 4.99 1.10 -11.94
C ASN A 212 4.27 2.08 -12.85
N HIS A 213 3.08 1.70 -13.33
CA HIS A 213 2.23 2.53 -14.17
C HIS A 213 0.93 2.86 -13.43
N ARG A 214 0.53 4.13 -13.52
CA ARG A 214 -0.70 4.67 -12.95
C ARG A 214 -1.62 5.16 -14.06
N VAL A 215 -2.90 4.82 -13.96
CA VAL A 215 -3.96 5.45 -14.77
C VAL A 215 -5.01 6.02 -13.82
N VAL A 216 -5.35 7.29 -14.00
CA VAL A 216 -6.36 7.99 -13.20
C VAL A 216 -7.47 8.47 -14.12
N ILE A 217 -8.67 7.96 -13.90
CA ILE A 217 -9.87 8.35 -14.64
C ILE A 217 -10.69 9.29 -13.77
N ASN A 218 -10.70 10.58 -14.12
CA ASN A 218 -11.55 11.56 -13.45
C ASN A 218 -12.96 11.49 -14.06
N LYS A 219 -13.93 11.02 -13.26
CA LYS A 219 -15.31 10.78 -13.70
C LYS A 219 -16.08 12.09 -13.94
N SER A 220 -15.73 13.15 -13.22
CA SER A 220 -16.40 14.46 -13.32
C SER A 220 -15.82 15.33 -14.44
N LYS A 221 -14.51 15.22 -14.72
CA LYS A 221 -13.78 16.02 -15.71
C LYS A 221 -12.79 15.14 -16.48
N SER A 222 -13.25 14.52 -17.56
CA SER A 222 -12.44 13.57 -18.36
C SER A 222 -11.15 14.18 -18.91
N THR A 223 -11.13 15.49 -19.18
CA THR A 223 -9.93 16.26 -19.60
C THR A 223 -8.83 16.31 -18.53
N ARG A 224 -9.15 16.01 -17.27
CA ARG A 224 -8.21 15.88 -16.15
C ARG A 224 -7.81 14.44 -15.86
N SER A 225 -8.28 13.46 -16.63
CA SER A 225 -7.76 12.10 -16.55
C SER A 225 -6.28 12.10 -16.90
N THR A 226 -5.50 11.20 -16.34
CA THR A 226 -4.07 11.11 -16.63
C THR A 226 -3.58 9.68 -16.63
N GLN A 227 -2.38 9.49 -17.16
CA GLN A 227 -1.65 8.24 -17.13
C GLN A 227 -0.16 8.55 -17.05
N TYR A 228 0.57 7.89 -16.17
CA TYR A 228 1.99 8.19 -15.98
C TYR A 228 2.79 7.03 -15.39
N PRO A 229 4.11 6.97 -15.65
CA PRO A 229 5.02 6.17 -14.85
C PRO A 229 5.09 6.72 -13.43
N LEU A 230 4.90 5.89 -12.42
CA LEU A 230 4.96 6.30 -11.02
C LEU A 230 6.36 6.03 -10.46
N SER A 231 7.08 7.07 -10.06
CA SER A 231 8.42 6.96 -9.48
C SER A 231 8.43 7.51 -8.06
N PHE A 232 8.83 6.68 -7.10
CA PHE A 232 9.04 7.06 -5.70
C PHE A 232 10.47 7.56 -5.42
N LYS A 233 11.33 7.58 -6.45
CA LYS A 233 12.70 8.12 -6.33
C LYS A 233 12.70 9.63 -6.50
N ASN A 234 13.14 10.33 -5.46
CA ASN A 234 13.46 11.76 -5.46
C ASN A 234 14.86 12.03 -6.01
#